data_AF-A0A345U6X4-F1
#
_entry.id   AF-A0A345U6X4-F1
#
_cell.length_a   1.000
_cell.length_b   1.000
_cell.length_c   1.000
_cell.angle_alpha   90.00
_cell.angle_beta   90.00
_cell.angle_gamma   90.00
#
_symmetry.space_group_name_H-M   'P 1'
#
loop_
_entity.id
_entity.type
_entity.pdbx_description
1 polymer ?
#
loop_
_entity_poly.entity_id
_entity_poly.type
_entity_poly.pdbx_seq_one_letter_code
_entity_poly.pdbx_strand_id
1 'polypeptide(L)'
;MNIIINSFNLVFTSIANFSEIYLISILLKLSLAWFPTVNWYNEPFCSLNRLTDPYLKLFRGTIPMIFGMDMSPMLGIIFLQCLTVIFNNIQLESMT
;
A
#
# COMPACT_ATOMS: atom_id res chain seq x y z
N MET A 1 2.10 -23.44 -24.27
CA MET A 1 1.97 -23.35 -22.79
C MET A 1 2.67 -22.10 -22.23
N ASN A 2 3.91 -21.80 -22.65
CA ASN A 2 4.71 -20.67 -22.11
C ASN A 2 4.11 -19.27 -22.31
N ILE A 3 3.40 -19.01 -23.41
CA ILE A 3 2.79 -17.69 -23.64
C ILE A 3 1.75 -17.36 -22.56
N ILE A 4 0.90 -18.32 -22.21
CA ILE A 4 -0.15 -18.15 -21.19
C ILE A 4 0.50 -17.89 -19.82
N ILE A 5 1.52 -18.68 -19.47
CA ILE A 5 2.27 -18.55 -18.21
C ILE A 5 2.94 -17.16 -18.13
N ASN A 6 3.59 -16.71 -19.19
CA ASN A 6 4.23 -15.39 -19.25
C ASN A 6 3.21 -14.25 -19.11
N SER A 7 2.03 -14.38 -19.72
CA SER A 7 0.95 -13.39 -19.56
C SER A 7 0.46 -13.31 -18.12
N PHE A 8 0.29 -14.45 -17.43
CA PHE A 8 -0.08 -14.45 -16.00
C PHE A 8 1.01 -13.83 -15.12
N ASN A 9 2.29 -14.15 -15.38
CA ASN A 9 3.40 -13.56 -14.64
C ASN A 9 3.45 -12.03 -14.78
N LEU A 10 3.21 -11.49 -15.98
CA LEU A 10 3.13 -10.03 -16.18
C LEU A 10 2.01 -9.39 -15.35
N VAL A 11 0.85 -10.05 -15.24
CA VAL A 11 -0.26 -9.56 -14.42
C VAL A 11 0.11 -9.56 -12.93
N PHE A 12 0.69 -10.65 -12.42
CA PHE A 12 1.12 -10.72 -11.02
C PHE A 12 2.19 -9.68 -10.69
N THR A 13 3.19 -9.52 -11.55
CA THR A 13 4.23 -8.49 -11.38
C THR A 13 3.65 -7.08 -11.42
N SER A 14 2.68 -6.81 -12.29
CA SER A 14 2.03 -5.49 -12.35
C SER A 14 1.27 -5.17 -11.06
N ILE A 15 0.58 -6.15 -10.48
CA ILE A 15 -0.14 -6.01 -9.21
C ILE A 15 0.84 -5.79 -8.05
N ALA A 16 1.95 -6.53 -8.02
CA ALA A 16 2.98 -6.35 -7.01
C ALA A 16 3.60 -4.94 -7.08
N ASN A 17 3.99 -4.49 -8.27
CA ASN A 17 4.55 -3.15 -8.48
C ASN A 17 3.56 -2.04 -8.09
N PHE A 18 2.28 -2.19 -8.44
CA PHE A 18 1.25 -1.23 -8.03
C PHE A 18 1.12 -1.17 -6.49
N SER A 19 1.16 -2.34 -5.84
CA SER A 19 1.11 -2.46 -4.38
C SER A 19 2.31 -1.78 -3.72
N GLU A 20 3.51 -1.89 -4.28
CA GLU A 20 4.70 -1.18 -3.82
C GLU A 20 4.58 0.35 -3.93
N ILE A 21 4.13 0.86 -5.08
CA ILE A 21 3.89 2.31 -5.26
C ILE A 21 2.86 2.80 -4.25
N TYR A 22 1.79 2.04 -4.04
CA TYR A 22 0.75 2.40 -3.10
C TYR A 22 1.25 2.35 -1.64
N LEU A 23 2.10 1.39 -1.29
CA LEU A 23 2.79 1.33 0.00
C LEU A 23 3.64 2.59 0.24
N ILE A 24 4.41 3.02 -0.77
CA ILE A 24 5.21 4.25 -0.69
C ILE A 24 4.30 5.46 -0.41
N SER A 25 3.13 5.54 -1.05
CA SER A 25 2.19 6.64 -0.80
C SER A 25 1.63 6.68 0.63
N ILE A 26 1.40 5.51 1.25
CA ILE A 26 0.99 5.40 2.65
C ILE A 26 2.14 5.77 3.59
N LEU A 27 3.36 5.32 3.30
CA LEU A 27 4.55 5.71 4.07
C LEU A 27 4.78 7.22 4.00
N LEU A 28 4.59 7.81 2.82
CA LEU A 28 4.67 9.25 2.61
C LEU A 28 3.61 9.97 3.46
N LYS A 29 2.35 9.49 3.48
CA LYS A 29 1.30 10.02 4.38
C LYS A 29 1.74 9.98 5.84
N LEU A 30 2.26 8.84 6.30
CA LEU A 30 2.64 8.63 7.69
C LEU A 30 3.82 9.53 8.08
N SER A 31 4.82 9.65 7.21
CA SER A 31 5.95 10.55 7.40
C SER A 31 5.49 12.01 7.48
N LEU A 32 4.58 12.43 6.59
CA LEU A 32 4.03 13.79 6.59
C LEU A 32 3.14 14.07 7.81
N ALA A 33 2.41 13.07 8.31
CA ALA A 33 1.51 13.23 9.46
C ALA A 33 2.25 13.61 10.75
N TRP A 34 3.56 13.34 10.82
CA TRP A 34 4.40 13.74 11.94
C TRP A 34 4.79 15.23 11.88
N PHE A 35 4.61 15.89 10.73
CA PHE A 35 4.88 17.31 10.58
C PHE A 35 3.62 18.14 10.87
N PRO A 36 3.61 18.97 11.93
CA PRO A 36 2.44 19.76 12.32
C PRO A 36 2.12 20.91 11.35
N THR A 37 3.04 21.24 10.43
CA THR A 37 2.89 22.32 9.46
C THR A 37 2.18 21.90 8.17
N VAL A 38 1.93 20.60 7.97
CA VAL A 38 1.32 20.07 6.74
C VAL A 38 -0.18 20.35 6.73
N ASN A 39 -0.65 21.08 5.72
CA ASN A 39 -2.07 21.35 5.51
C ASN A 39 -2.70 20.28 4.63
N TRP A 40 -3.47 19.37 5.23
CA TRP A 40 -4.17 18.27 4.56
C TRP A 40 -5.33 18.69 3.65
N TYR A 41 -5.76 19.95 3.72
CA TYR A 41 -6.86 20.49 2.91
C TYR A 41 -6.37 21.07 1.57
N ASN A 42 -5.07 21.33 1.43
CA ASN A 42 -4.49 21.87 0.20
C ASN A 42 -3.86 20.77 -0.66
N GLU A 43 -3.85 20.96 -1.98
CA GLU A 43 -3.04 20.16 -2.89
C GLU A 43 -1.54 20.35 -2.61
N PRO A 44 -0.71 19.31 -2.73
CA PRO A 44 -1.02 17.95 -3.21
C PRO A 44 -1.51 16.98 -2.12
N PHE A 45 -1.47 17.37 -0.84
CA PHE A 45 -1.73 16.49 0.30
C PHE A 45 -3.20 16.03 0.37
N CYS A 46 -4.14 16.89 -0.04
CA CYS A 46 -5.55 16.53 -0.15
C CYS A 46 -5.79 15.36 -1.11
N SER A 47 -5.06 15.29 -2.23
CA SER A 47 -5.16 14.20 -3.19
C SER A 47 -4.58 12.90 -2.62
N LEU A 48 -3.43 12.99 -1.95
CA LEU A 48 -2.80 11.84 -1.29
C LEU A 48 -3.70 11.29 -0.18
N ASN A 49 -4.34 12.17 0.59
CA ASN A 49 -5.31 11.77 1.60
C ASN A 49 -6.51 11.05 0.96
N ARG A 50 -7.09 11.61 -0.12
CA ARG A 50 -8.21 10.99 -0.84
C ARG A 50 -7.89 9.60 -1.40
N LEU A 51 -6.66 9.38 -1.87
CA LEU A 51 -6.22 8.09 -2.38
C LEU A 51 -6.03 7.04 -1.28
N THR A 52 -5.43 7.45 -0.15
CA THR A 52 -5.03 6.52 0.92
C THR A 52 -6.11 6.29 1.98
N ASP A 53 -7.02 7.25 2.20
CA ASP A 53 -8.04 7.19 3.26
C ASP A 53 -9.01 6.00 3.13
N PRO A 54 -9.61 5.70 1.96
CA PRO A 54 -10.57 4.61 1.85
C PRO A 54 -9.99 3.27 2.29
N TYR A 55 -8.73 3.02 1.95
CA TYR A 55 -7.99 1.84 2.38
C TYR A 55 -7.68 1.86 3.87
N LEU A 56 -7.12 2.96 4.39
CA LEU A 56 -6.75 3.07 5.80
C LEU A 56 -7.97 3.04 6.74
N LYS A 57 -9.13 3.48 6.26
CA LYS A 57 -10.41 3.38 6.98
C LYS A 57 -10.81 1.93 7.28
N LEU A 58 -10.43 0.96 6.44
CA LEU A 58 -10.69 -0.46 6.69
C LEU A 58 -9.97 -0.97 7.94
N PHE A 59 -8.82 -0.37 8.26
CA PHE A 59 -8.01 -0.73 9.42
C PHE A 59 -8.21 0.24 10.59
N ARG A 60 -9.06 1.26 10.45
CA ARG A 60 -9.25 2.29 11.48
C ARG A 60 -9.93 1.73 12.71
N GLY A 61 -9.41 2.05 13.89
CA GLY A 61 -9.96 1.60 15.17
C GLY A 61 -9.56 0.18 15.59
N THR A 62 -8.69 -0.48 14.81
CA THR A 62 -8.10 -1.79 15.17
C THR A 62 -7.07 -1.69 16.29
N ILE A 63 -6.29 -0.60 16.31
CA ILE A 63 -5.25 -0.31 17.30
C ILE A 63 -5.63 1.00 18.00
N PRO A 64 -5.52 1.08 19.34
CA PRO A 64 -5.74 2.32 20.08
C PRO A 64 -4.79 3.43 19.59
N MET A 65 -5.23 4.69 19.68
CA MET A 65 -4.40 5.85 19.36
C MET A 65 -3.20 5.90 20.31
N ILE A 66 -1.99 5.98 19.78
CA ILE A 66 -0.76 6.09 20.57
C ILE A 66 -0.17 7.48 20.30
N PHE A 67 0.11 8.26 21.36
CA PHE A 67 0.59 9.65 21.27
C PHE A 67 -0.32 10.61 20.50
N GLY A 68 -1.64 10.38 20.49
CA GLY A 68 -2.58 11.21 19.74
C GLY A 68 -2.49 11.04 18.21
N MET A 69 -1.70 10.07 17.74
CA MET A 69 -1.60 9.68 16.33
C MET A 69 -2.28 8.33 16.11
N ASP A 70 -2.94 8.21 14.96
CA ASP A 70 -3.56 6.97 14.52
C ASP A 70 -2.48 5.97 14.11
N MET A 71 -2.33 4.89 14.87
CA MET A 71 -1.42 3.76 14.53
C MET A 71 -2.07 2.71 13.63
N SER A 72 -3.36 2.87 13.32
CA SER A 72 -4.09 2.03 12.38
C SER A 72 -3.39 1.81 11.01
N PRO A 73 -2.64 2.79 10.45
CA PRO A 73 -1.89 2.58 9.22
C PRO A 73 -0.81 1.51 9.28
N MET A 74 -0.28 1.16 10.46
CA MET A 74 0.74 0.10 10.59
C MET A 74 0.22 -1.25 10.13
N LEU A 75 -1.02 -1.62 10.50
CA LEU A 75 -1.65 -2.86 10.04
C LEU A 75 -1.90 -2.85 8.54
N GLY A 76 -2.33 -1.71 8.00
CA GLY A 76 -2.45 -1.52 6.55
C GLY A 76 -1.12 -1.79 5.85
N ILE A 77 -0.03 -1.18 6.30
CA ILE A 77 1.31 -1.38 5.71
C ILE A 77 1.70 -2.86 5.75
N ILE A 78 1.54 -3.53 6.89
CA ILE A 78 1.89 -4.96 7.04
C ILE A 78 1.06 -5.82 6.09
N PHE A 79 -0.25 -5.59 6.02
CA PHE A 79 -1.13 -6.31 5.12
C PHE A 79 -0.71 -6.14 3.66
N LEU A 80 -0.38 -4.91 3.28
CA LEU A 80 0.05 -4.57 1.93
C LEU A 80 1.40 -5.21 1.58
N GLN A 81 2.36 -5.20 2.51
CA GLN A 81 3.64 -5.89 2.33
C GLN A 81 3.44 -7.40 2.13
N CYS A 82 2.59 -8.02 2.94
CA CYS A 82 2.28 -9.44 2.81
C CYS A 82 1.73 -9.74 1.40
N LEU A 83 0.80 -8.91 0.94
CA LEU A 83 0.19 -9.03 -0.40
C LEU A 83 1.25 -8.89 -1.50
N THR A 84 2.12 -7.88 -1.43
CA THR A 84 3.23 -7.71 -2.38
C THR A 84 4.15 -8.92 -2.41
N VAL A 85 4.56 -9.44 -1.25
CA VAL A 85 5.43 -10.62 -1.15
C VAL A 85 4.76 -11.84 -1.77
N ILE A 86 3.47 -12.06 -1.49
CA ILE A 86 2.71 -13.17 -2.07
C ILE A 86 2.72 -13.09 -3.60
N PHE A 87 2.37 -11.95 -4.18
CA PHE A 87 2.35 -11.80 -5.65
C PHE A 87 3.73 -11.91 -6.29
N ASN A 88 4.78 -11.42 -5.64
CA ASN A 88 6.15 -11.55 -6.14
C ASN A 88 6.64 -13.01 -6.12
N ASN A 89 6.20 -13.83 -5.17
CA ASN A 89 6.62 -15.23 -5.05
C ASN A 89 5.74 -16.21 -5.86
N ILE A 90 4.57 -15.79 -6.36
CA ILE A 90 3.68 -16.64 -7.16
C ILE A 90 4.15 -16.80 -8.61
N GLN A 91 5.24 -16.12 -9.02
CA GLN A 91 5.77 -16.21 -10.39
C GLN A 91 5.90 -17.66 -10.86
N LEU A 92 5.09 -18.01 -11.85
CA LEU A 92 4.97 -19.36 -12.39
C LEU A 92 6.15 -19.60 -13.33
N GLU A 93 7.13 -20.40 -12.92
CA GLU A 93 8.18 -20.83 -13.85
C GLU A 93 7.58 -21.78 -14.88
N SER A 94 7.82 -21.49 -16.17
CA SER A 94 7.51 -22.47 -17.21
C SER A 94 8.45 -23.65 -17.02
N MET A 95 7.92 -24.76 -16.52
CA MET A 95 8.65 -26.03 -16.55
C MET A 95 8.94 -26.33 -18.01
N THR A 96 10.20 -26.14 -18.41
CA THR A 96 10.74 -26.69 -19.65
C THR A 96 10.58 -28.20 -19.62
#